data_AF-A0A2A2JDW1-F1
#
_entry.id   AF-A0A2A2JDW1-F1
#
_cell.length_a   1.000
_cell.length_b   1.000
_cell.length_c   1.000
_cell.angle_alpha   90.00
_cell.angle_beta   90.00
_cell.angle_gamma   90.00
#
_symmetry.space_group_name_H-M   'P 1'
#
loop_
_entity.id
_entity.type
_entity.pdbx_description
1 polymer ?
#
loop_
_entity_poly.entity_id
_entity_poly.type
_entity_poly.pdbx_seq_one_letter_code
_entity_poly.pdbx_strand_id
1 'polypeptide(L)'
;MTDWPLAIFEIWHYTVNTIGISFNVLLIYMCIFKTPQAIRSYSVLILNFAISDFGICITDLFVRPRLIPAGITLASISNGPCKYISRTACYVGYSLMMHFFAHSLWSLLLSFAYRYYILFHPSPSRTTLAIIICIIYIPSFFQWTTFLMAKGDQTKVEARLRNRFPDYDFNNKTITGTLNILESWQEMFTILHMTLPVTPVYCAILILRKKIIRELASVAGTAKMSRATKTMHQQLLRALSLQACLPLFFSISVASYTIGQLGIYNSPALEYLTFSSALLVPAISPLISIYFVRPYRSTIILWYCRFLTTKMCSIVKPPTTVTHLFVGESGPKKLLFWNETEYQSVARKSHSQQLHHY
;
A
#
# COMPACT_ATOMS: atom_id res chain seq x y z
N MET A 1 8.58 30.09 20.65
CA MET A 1 7.84 29.06 21.41
C MET A 1 8.23 27.72 20.79
N THR A 2 8.80 26.78 21.54
CA THR A 2 9.23 25.49 20.98
C THR A 2 8.02 24.69 20.54
N ASP A 3 7.88 24.48 19.24
CA ASP A 3 6.74 23.80 18.64
C ASP A 3 6.79 22.27 18.84
N TRP A 4 6.55 21.80 20.07
CA TRP A 4 6.46 20.37 20.36
C TRP A 4 5.49 19.58 19.46
N PRO A 5 4.32 20.12 19.05
CA PRO A 5 3.45 19.45 18.09
C PRO A 5 4.14 19.21 16.74
N LEU A 6 4.93 20.17 16.26
CA LEU A 6 5.68 20.05 15.01
C LEU A 6 6.65 18.86 15.06
N ALA A 7 7.43 18.73 16.13
CA ALA A 7 8.37 17.63 16.28
C ALA A 7 7.68 16.25 16.29
N ILE A 8 6.52 16.13 16.94
CA ILE A 8 5.73 14.88 16.97
C ILE A 8 5.27 14.50 15.57
N PHE A 9 4.69 15.44 14.82
CA PHE A 9 4.23 15.16 13.46
C PHE A 9 5.40 14.91 12.51
N GLU A 10 6.53 15.59 12.68
CA GLU A 10 7.72 15.29 11.88
C GLU A 10 8.21 13.84 12.08
N ILE A 11 8.35 13.41 13.34
CA ILE A 11 8.73 12.02 13.67
C ILE A 11 7.70 11.04 13.14
N TRP A 12 6.41 11.36 13.24
CA TRP A 12 5.31 10.57 12.70
C TRP A 12 5.44 10.36 11.19
N HIS A 13 5.56 11.44 10.42
CA HIS A 13 5.71 11.39 8.97
C HIS A 13 6.94 10.57 8.57
N TYR A 14 8.09 10.75 9.23
CA TYR A 14 9.28 9.94 8.95
C TYR A 14 9.06 8.45 9.22
N THR A 15 8.49 8.12 10.37
CA THR A 15 8.30 6.73 10.80
C THR A 15 7.30 6.00 9.92
N VAL A 16 6.11 6.59 9.73
CA VAL A 16 5.02 5.97 8.97
C VAL A 16 5.40 5.79 7.50
N ASN A 17 6.05 6.78 6.89
CA ASN A 17 6.47 6.63 5.50
C ASN A 17 7.63 5.66 5.32
N THR A 18 8.58 5.58 6.26
CA THR A 18 9.66 4.58 6.18
C THR A 18 9.09 3.16 6.22
N ILE A 19 8.11 2.93 7.11
CA ILE A 19 7.35 1.69 7.19
C ILE A 19 6.61 1.44 5.86
N GLY A 20 5.85 2.42 5.38
CA GLY A 20 5.08 2.33 4.14
C GLY A 20 5.95 2.03 2.92
N ILE A 21 7.06 2.73 2.74
CA ILE A 21 8.03 2.50 1.66
C ILE A 21 8.57 1.06 1.74
N SER A 22 9.05 0.65 2.90
CA SER A 22 9.67 -0.67 3.08
C SER A 22 8.69 -1.81 2.73
N PHE A 23 7.46 -1.74 3.26
CA PHE A 23 6.46 -2.78 3.02
C PHE A 23 5.85 -2.72 1.61
N ASN A 24 5.67 -1.55 1.02
CA ASN A 24 5.19 -1.46 -0.36
C ASN A 24 6.24 -1.93 -1.36
N VAL A 25 7.53 -1.61 -1.18
CA VAL A 25 8.62 -2.17 -2.01
C VAL A 25 8.64 -3.69 -1.93
N LEU A 26 8.55 -4.23 -0.71
CA LEU A 26 8.46 -5.67 -0.48
C LEU A 26 7.24 -6.30 -1.16
N LEU A 27 6.08 -5.66 -1.06
CA LEU A 27 4.84 -6.13 -1.68
C LEU A 27 4.90 -6.08 -3.21
N ILE A 28 5.45 -5.01 -3.79
CA ILE A 28 5.69 -4.88 -5.23
C ILE A 28 6.57 -6.04 -5.71
N TYR A 29 7.69 -6.30 -5.02
CA TYR A 29 8.56 -7.45 -5.32
C TYR A 29 7.79 -8.77 -5.26
N MET A 30 6.98 -8.99 -4.23
CA MET A 30 6.18 -10.22 -4.10
C MET A 30 5.16 -10.37 -5.23
N CYS A 31 4.48 -9.29 -5.61
CA CYS A 31 3.51 -9.30 -6.68
C CYS A 31 4.14 -9.68 -8.03
N ILE A 32 5.34 -9.18 -8.32
CA ILE A 32 6.05 -9.42 -9.57
C ILE A 32 6.64 -10.83 -9.62
N PHE A 33 7.32 -11.27 -8.55
CA PHE A 33 8.18 -12.46 -8.61
C PHE A 33 7.64 -13.69 -7.87
N LYS A 34 6.64 -13.55 -6.97
CA LYS A 34 6.21 -14.62 -6.05
C LYS A 34 4.73 -14.99 -6.20
N THR A 35 4.00 -14.35 -7.11
CA THR A 35 2.58 -14.63 -7.33
C THR A 35 2.37 -15.90 -8.16
N PRO A 36 1.66 -16.92 -7.65
CA PRO A 36 1.32 -18.11 -8.42
C PRO A 36 0.21 -17.82 -9.45
N GLN A 37 0.13 -18.65 -10.49
CA GLN A 37 -0.82 -18.46 -11.60
C GLN A 37 -2.28 -18.34 -11.15
N ALA A 38 -2.67 -19.06 -10.10
CA ALA A 38 -4.05 -19.07 -9.58
C ALA A 38 -4.57 -17.72 -9.06
N ILE A 39 -3.69 -16.83 -8.58
CA ILE A 39 -4.11 -15.49 -8.07
C ILE A 39 -3.51 -14.35 -8.91
N ARG A 40 -2.99 -14.66 -10.10
CA ARG A 40 -2.22 -13.73 -10.92
C ARG A 40 -3.04 -12.57 -11.50
N SER A 41 -4.34 -12.76 -11.69
CA SER A 41 -5.24 -11.65 -12.03
C SER A 41 -5.42 -10.70 -10.84
N TYR A 42 -5.60 -11.25 -9.64
CA TYR A 42 -5.78 -10.46 -8.43
C TYR A 42 -4.51 -9.68 -8.03
N SER A 43 -3.32 -10.22 -8.30
CA SER A 43 -2.05 -9.53 -8.02
C SER A 43 -1.86 -8.26 -8.84
N VAL A 44 -2.51 -8.10 -10.00
CA VAL A 44 -2.46 -6.87 -10.79
C VAL A 44 -3.09 -5.71 -10.01
N LEU A 45 -4.21 -5.98 -9.32
CA LEU A 45 -4.86 -4.99 -8.45
C LEU A 45 -4.00 -4.65 -7.23
N ILE A 46 -3.41 -5.67 -6.58
CA ILE A 46 -2.51 -5.47 -5.44
C ILE A 46 -1.29 -4.64 -5.87
N LEU A 47 -0.73 -4.92 -7.04
CA LEU A 47 0.44 -4.21 -7.56
C LEU A 47 0.13 -2.73 -7.83
N ASN A 48 -0.98 -2.42 -8.52
CA ASN A 48 -1.40 -1.04 -8.78
C ASN A 48 -1.57 -0.25 -7.47
N PHE A 49 -2.20 -0.88 -6.48
CA PHE A 49 -2.40 -0.28 -5.17
C PHE A 49 -1.08 -0.07 -4.41
N ALA A 50 -0.16 -1.04 -4.43
CA ALA A 50 1.16 -0.92 -3.79
C ALA A 50 2.06 0.15 -4.45
N ILE A 51 1.98 0.33 -5.78
CA ILE A 51 2.68 1.40 -6.49
C ILE A 51 2.15 2.77 -6.06
N SER A 52 0.82 2.89 -5.95
CA SER A 52 0.17 4.13 -5.51
C SER A 52 0.60 4.47 -4.08
N ASP A 53 0.51 3.51 -3.17
CA ASP A 53 0.85 3.68 -1.76
C ASP A 53 2.34 3.98 -1.54
N PHE A 54 3.22 3.36 -2.32
CA PHE A 54 4.63 3.72 -2.38
C PHE A 54 4.84 5.18 -2.83
N GLY A 55 4.11 5.60 -3.87
CA GLY A 55 4.11 6.97 -4.37
C GLY A 55 3.66 7.98 -3.31
N ILE A 56 2.61 7.68 -2.55
CA ILE A 56 2.17 8.50 -1.41
C ILE A 56 3.32 8.69 -0.43
N CYS A 57 3.94 7.60 0.03
CA CYS A 57 4.96 7.71 1.07
C CYS A 57 6.22 8.47 0.63
N ILE A 58 6.65 8.30 -0.62
CA ILE A 58 7.79 9.05 -1.17
C ILE A 58 7.45 10.53 -1.31
N THR A 59 6.30 10.85 -1.90
CA THR A 59 5.91 12.24 -2.12
C THR A 59 5.63 12.97 -0.81
N ASP A 60 5.06 12.29 0.18
CA ASP A 60 4.88 12.85 1.52
C ASP A 60 6.22 13.06 2.25
N LEU A 61 7.19 12.13 2.20
CA LEU A 61 8.53 12.39 2.76
C LEU A 61 9.21 13.58 2.08
N PHE A 62 9.01 13.72 0.77
CA PHE A 62 9.59 14.80 -0.01
C PHE A 62 9.00 16.17 0.35
N VAL A 63 7.69 16.25 0.62
CA VAL A 63 6.96 17.50 0.84
C VAL A 63 6.77 17.82 2.32
N ARG A 64 6.43 16.83 3.13
CA ARG A 64 5.95 16.93 4.52
C ARG A 64 4.96 18.10 4.69
N PRO A 65 3.77 17.99 4.08
CA PRO A 65 2.83 19.10 3.98
C PRO A 65 2.13 19.38 5.30
N ARG A 66 1.93 20.66 5.60
CA ARG A 66 1.04 21.17 6.65
C ARG A 66 -0.02 22.04 5.98
N LEU A 67 -1.28 21.63 6.05
CA LEU A 67 -2.38 22.34 5.39
C LEU A 67 -2.96 23.42 6.31
N ILE A 68 -2.93 24.67 5.88
CA ILE A 68 -3.46 25.83 6.61
C ILE A 68 -4.70 26.36 5.86
N PRO A 69 -5.91 25.96 6.27
CA PRO A 69 -7.13 26.57 5.80
C PRO A 69 -7.31 27.96 6.44
N ALA A 70 -7.67 28.96 5.63
CA ALA A 70 -7.80 30.36 6.04
C ALA A 70 -9.06 31.00 5.44
N GLY A 71 -10.23 30.37 5.63
CA GLY A 71 -11.46 30.77 4.95
C GLY A 71 -11.37 30.41 3.46
N ILE A 72 -11.62 31.35 2.55
CA ILE A 72 -11.51 31.10 1.10
C ILE A 72 -10.06 30.91 0.60
N THR A 73 -9.07 31.24 1.42
CA THR A 73 -7.64 31.03 1.13
C THR A 73 -7.23 29.66 1.64
N LEU A 74 -6.53 28.89 0.81
CA LEU A 74 -5.98 27.59 1.17
C LEU A 74 -4.48 27.60 0.90
N ALA A 75 -3.69 27.30 1.93
CA ALA A 75 -2.25 27.27 1.81
C ALA A 75 -1.65 26.01 2.42
N SER A 76 -0.48 25.63 1.95
CA SER A 76 0.30 24.51 2.46
C SER A 76 1.72 24.97 2.74
N ILE A 77 2.22 24.63 3.93
CA ILE A 77 3.64 24.78 4.28
C ILE A 77 4.33 23.46 4.00
N SER A 78 5.37 23.50 3.17
CA SER A 78 6.22 22.34 2.90
C SER A 78 7.43 22.32 3.82
N ASN A 79 7.54 21.28 4.65
CA ASN A 79 8.65 21.12 5.60
C ASN A 79 9.74 20.15 5.11
N GLY A 80 9.45 19.38 4.06
CA GLY A 80 10.32 18.32 3.53
C GLY A 80 11.53 18.82 2.72
N PRO A 81 12.34 17.88 2.22
CA PRO A 81 13.52 18.17 1.39
C PRO A 81 13.23 19.04 0.16
N CYS A 82 12.00 19.03 -0.36
CA CYS A 82 11.62 19.84 -1.52
C CYS A 82 11.92 21.34 -1.34
N LYS A 83 11.92 21.84 -0.10
CA LYS A 83 12.17 23.25 0.22
C LYS A 83 13.58 23.71 -0.15
N TYR A 84 14.54 22.79 -0.18
CA TYR A 84 15.93 23.07 -0.57
C TYR A 84 16.12 23.03 -2.09
N ILE A 85 15.13 22.53 -2.84
CA ILE A 85 15.18 22.47 -4.31
C ILE A 85 14.50 23.70 -4.90
N SER A 86 13.20 23.84 -4.69
CA SER A 86 12.43 25.02 -5.08
C SER A 86 11.00 24.95 -4.57
N ARG A 87 10.33 26.10 -4.51
CA ARG A 87 8.89 26.18 -4.25
C ARG A 87 8.06 25.39 -5.29
N THR A 88 8.49 25.40 -6.55
CA THR A 88 7.84 24.62 -7.62
C THR A 88 7.97 23.12 -7.38
N ALA A 89 9.13 22.64 -6.95
CA ALA A 89 9.33 21.23 -6.64
C ALA A 89 8.40 20.77 -5.50
N CYS A 90 8.25 21.58 -4.44
CA CYS A 90 7.28 21.30 -3.38
C CYS A 90 5.84 21.24 -3.90
N TYR A 91 5.44 22.18 -4.75
CA TYR A 91 4.11 22.20 -5.34
C TYR A 91 3.83 20.98 -6.22
N VAL A 92 4.78 20.61 -7.09
CA VAL A 92 4.68 19.42 -7.95
C VAL A 92 4.61 18.14 -7.10
N GLY A 93 5.45 18.04 -6.07
CA GLY A 93 5.43 16.92 -5.13
C GLY A 93 4.09 16.81 -4.39
N TYR A 94 3.55 17.93 -3.93
CA TYR A 94 2.26 17.99 -3.24
C TYR A 94 1.11 17.58 -4.18
N SER A 95 1.13 18.09 -5.41
CA SER A 95 0.16 17.73 -6.45
C SER A 95 0.20 16.23 -6.76
N LEU A 96 1.40 15.65 -6.89
CA LEU A 96 1.58 14.22 -7.12
C LEU A 96 1.16 13.37 -5.91
N MET A 97 1.37 13.85 -4.69
CA MET A 97 0.88 13.20 -3.47
C MET A 97 -0.65 13.11 -3.47
N MET A 98 -1.35 14.21 -3.79
CA MET A 98 -2.81 14.25 -3.87
C MET A 98 -3.35 13.29 -4.93
N HIS A 99 -2.66 13.19 -6.08
CA HIS A 99 -2.96 12.21 -7.12
C HIS A 99 -2.93 10.78 -6.60
N PHE A 100 -1.85 10.38 -5.92
CA PHE A 100 -1.71 9.02 -5.42
C PHE A 100 -2.74 8.68 -4.34
N PHE A 101 -3.07 9.62 -3.45
CA PHE A 101 -4.13 9.43 -2.47
C PHE A 101 -5.49 9.17 -3.14
N ALA A 102 -5.87 9.98 -4.13
CA ALA A 102 -7.10 9.78 -4.88
C ALA A 102 -7.13 8.41 -5.57
N HIS A 103 -6.04 8.06 -6.27
CA HIS A 103 -5.93 6.78 -6.97
C HIS A 103 -5.96 5.58 -6.02
N SER A 104 -5.35 5.70 -4.84
CA SER A 104 -5.36 4.66 -3.80
C SER A 104 -6.79 4.39 -3.29
N LEU A 105 -7.59 5.43 -3.04
CA LEU A 105 -9.00 5.29 -2.63
C LEU A 105 -9.85 4.56 -3.69
N TRP A 106 -9.75 4.96 -4.95
CA TRP A 106 -10.46 4.31 -6.05
C TRP A 106 -10.01 2.86 -6.27
N SER A 107 -8.70 2.62 -6.16
CA SER A 107 -8.11 1.28 -6.28
C SER A 107 -8.57 0.34 -5.15
N LEU A 108 -8.76 0.87 -3.94
CA LEU A 108 -9.32 0.13 -2.82
C LEU A 108 -10.77 -0.31 -3.11
N LEU A 109 -11.61 0.59 -3.60
CA LEU A 109 -12.98 0.25 -4.01
C LEU A 109 -13.00 -0.82 -5.10
N LEU A 110 -12.16 -0.66 -6.13
CA LEU A 110 -12.01 -1.63 -7.20
C LEU A 110 -11.62 -3.01 -6.67
N SER A 111 -10.71 -3.08 -5.69
CA SER A 111 -10.35 -4.36 -5.07
C SER A 111 -11.53 -5.04 -4.37
N PHE A 112 -12.43 -4.29 -3.73
CA PHE A 112 -13.64 -4.86 -3.13
C PHE A 112 -14.66 -5.29 -4.20
N ALA A 113 -14.85 -4.47 -5.23
CA ALA A 113 -15.74 -4.79 -6.34
C ALA A 113 -15.29 -6.06 -7.08
N TYR A 114 -14.00 -6.18 -7.38
CA TYR A 114 -13.40 -7.38 -7.97
C TYR A 114 -13.64 -8.63 -7.12
N ARG A 115 -13.41 -8.53 -5.79
CA ARG A 115 -13.60 -9.67 -4.89
C ARG A 115 -15.05 -10.11 -4.80
N TYR A 116 -16.00 -9.19 -4.91
CA TYR A 116 -17.42 -9.53 -4.99
C TYR A 116 -17.75 -10.19 -6.33
N TYR A 117 -17.22 -9.66 -7.44
CA TYR A 117 -17.46 -10.16 -8.80
C TYR A 117 -17.04 -11.63 -8.95
N ILE A 118 -15.85 -12.01 -8.47
CA ILE A 118 -15.32 -13.37 -8.62
C ILE A 118 -16.09 -14.44 -7.81
N LEU A 119 -17.02 -14.05 -6.94
CA LEU A 119 -17.88 -15.00 -6.23
C LEU A 119 -18.96 -15.60 -7.15
N PHE A 120 -19.33 -14.87 -8.20
CA PHE A 120 -20.40 -15.26 -9.12
C PHE A 120 -19.90 -15.51 -10.54
N HIS A 121 -18.74 -14.97 -10.88
CA HIS A 121 -18.20 -15.00 -12.23
C HIS A 121 -16.74 -15.49 -12.23
N PRO A 122 -16.27 -16.08 -13.34
CA PRO A 122 -14.85 -16.42 -13.49
C PRO A 122 -13.98 -15.16 -13.40
N SER A 123 -12.73 -15.33 -12.94
CA SER A 123 -11.77 -14.22 -12.82
C SER A 123 -11.54 -13.55 -14.18
N PRO A 124 -11.70 -12.21 -14.28
CA PRO A 124 -11.35 -11.48 -15.48
C PRO A 124 -9.90 -11.69 -15.92
N SER A 125 -9.67 -11.55 -17.23
CA SER A 125 -8.33 -11.59 -17.79
C SER A 125 -7.47 -10.42 -17.27
N ARG A 126 -6.15 -10.58 -17.28
CA ARG A 126 -5.21 -9.53 -16.87
C ARG A 126 -5.32 -8.27 -17.74
N THR A 127 -5.54 -8.44 -19.03
CA THR A 127 -5.72 -7.32 -19.97
C THR A 127 -6.99 -6.55 -19.65
N THR A 128 -8.08 -7.25 -19.35
CA THR A 128 -9.34 -6.61 -18.93
C THR A 128 -9.14 -5.81 -17.63
N LEU A 129 -8.45 -6.39 -16.64
CA LEU A 129 -8.16 -5.67 -15.39
C LEU A 129 -7.24 -4.46 -15.62
N ALA A 130 -6.23 -4.57 -16.49
CA ALA A 130 -5.36 -3.45 -16.83
C ALA A 130 -6.15 -2.30 -17.46
N ILE A 131 -7.08 -2.60 -18.38
CA ILE A 131 -7.97 -1.60 -18.98
C ILE A 131 -8.85 -0.95 -17.92
N ILE A 132 -9.45 -1.73 -17.01
CA ILE A 132 -10.26 -1.20 -15.91
C ILE A 132 -9.44 -0.27 -15.00
N ILE A 133 -8.21 -0.65 -14.67
CA ILE A 133 -7.29 0.20 -13.88
C ILE A 133 -6.99 1.49 -14.63
N CYS A 134 -6.71 1.43 -15.94
CA CYS A 134 -6.47 2.61 -16.76
C CYS A 134 -7.68 3.55 -16.77
N ILE A 135 -8.90 3.02 -16.86
CA ILE A 135 -10.14 3.82 -16.81
C ILE A 135 -10.27 4.51 -15.44
N ILE A 136 -10.05 3.77 -14.36
CA ILE A 136 -10.16 4.29 -12.98
C ILE A 136 -9.04 5.28 -12.64
N TYR A 137 -7.92 5.24 -13.36
CA TYR A 137 -6.82 6.20 -13.22
C TYR A 137 -7.11 7.57 -13.86
N ILE A 138 -8.03 7.64 -14.84
CA ILE A 138 -8.31 8.89 -15.58
C ILE A 138 -8.67 10.06 -14.65
N PRO A 139 -9.58 9.93 -13.65
CA PRO A 139 -9.97 11.05 -12.79
C PRO A 139 -8.82 11.58 -11.94
N SER A 140 -7.99 10.69 -11.36
CA SER A 140 -6.84 11.09 -10.54
C SER A 140 -5.74 11.72 -11.39
N PHE A 141 -5.53 11.26 -12.62
CA PHE A 141 -4.58 11.87 -13.56
C PHE A 141 -5.06 13.24 -14.05
N PHE A 142 -6.36 13.36 -14.35
CA PHE A 142 -6.97 14.63 -14.72
C PHE A 142 -6.87 15.65 -13.58
N GLN A 143 -7.13 15.24 -12.33
CA GLN A 143 -6.87 16.08 -11.14
C GLN A 143 -5.42 16.55 -11.09
N TRP A 144 -4.46 15.63 -11.27
CA TRP A 144 -3.05 15.96 -11.17
C TRP A 144 -2.63 17.03 -12.18
N THR A 145 -2.96 16.80 -13.45
CA THR A 145 -2.61 17.70 -14.56
C THR A 145 -3.27 19.07 -14.41
N THR A 146 -4.55 19.12 -14.03
CA THR A 146 -5.26 20.38 -13.81
C THR A 146 -4.72 21.13 -12.59
N PHE A 147 -4.44 20.44 -11.48
CA PHE A 147 -3.91 21.07 -10.27
C PHE A 147 -2.51 21.65 -10.51
N LEU A 148 -1.66 21.04 -11.34
CA LEU A 148 -0.36 21.62 -11.71
C LEU A 148 -0.47 23.00 -12.41
N MET A 149 -1.61 23.27 -13.05
CA MET A 149 -1.89 24.54 -13.72
C MET A 149 -2.45 25.62 -12.78
N ALA A 150 -2.79 25.27 -11.53
CA ALA A 150 -3.49 26.14 -10.58
C ALA A 150 -2.54 27.11 -9.82
N LYS A 151 -1.48 27.62 -10.48
CA LYS A 151 -0.47 28.44 -9.80
C LYS A 151 -1.02 29.83 -9.42
N GLY A 152 -1.27 30.04 -8.12
CA GLY A 152 -1.59 31.35 -7.55
C GLY A 152 -0.35 32.22 -7.28
N ASP A 153 -0.57 33.51 -7.03
CA ASP A 153 0.45 34.45 -6.54
C ASP A 153 0.78 34.16 -5.07
N GLN A 154 1.90 33.49 -4.87
CA GLN A 154 2.31 32.98 -3.57
C GLN A 154 2.68 34.10 -2.58
N THR A 155 3.07 35.28 -3.06
CA THR A 155 3.42 36.43 -2.21
C THR A 155 2.17 36.97 -1.53
N LYS A 156 1.07 37.07 -2.28
CA LYS A 156 -0.23 37.48 -1.73
C LYS A 156 -0.79 36.46 -0.77
N VAL A 157 -0.64 35.16 -1.06
CA VAL A 157 -1.05 34.07 -0.14
C VAL A 157 -0.32 34.18 1.18
N GLU A 158 1.01 34.38 1.15
CA GLU A 158 1.81 34.58 2.36
C GLU A 158 1.39 35.82 3.14
N ALA A 159 1.17 36.96 2.47
CA ALA A 159 0.70 38.18 3.13
C ALA A 159 -0.66 37.97 3.82
N ARG A 160 -1.58 37.23 3.17
CA ARG A 160 -2.89 36.91 3.74
C ARG A 160 -2.78 36.02 4.97
N LEU A 161 -1.91 35.01 4.92
CA LEU A 161 -1.64 34.11 6.06
C LEU A 161 -1.06 34.87 7.26
N ARG A 162 -0.05 35.73 7.03
CA ARG A 162 0.57 36.53 8.10
C ARG A 162 -0.44 37.44 8.79
N ASN A 163 -1.37 38.02 8.03
CA ASN A 163 -2.44 38.85 8.59
C ASN A 163 -3.49 38.01 9.35
N ARG A 164 -3.78 36.78 8.89
CA ARG A 164 -4.79 35.91 9.51
C ARG A 164 -4.29 35.20 10.76
N PHE A 165 -3.01 34.83 10.79
CA PHE A 165 -2.37 34.07 11.86
C PHE A 165 -1.08 34.78 12.31
N PRO A 166 -1.19 35.90 13.04
CA PRO A 166 -0.03 36.69 13.45
C PRO A 166 0.91 35.93 14.40
N ASP A 167 0.38 34.94 15.12
CA ASP A 167 1.14 34.12 16.08
C ASP A 167 1.98 33.01 15.42
N TYR A 168 1.81 32.76 14.12
CA TYR A 168 2.54 31.72 13.41
C TYR A 168 3.86 32.24 12.83
N ASP A 169 4.94 31.49 13.01
CA ASP A 169 6.22 31.80 12.37
C ASP A 169 6.27 31.27 10.92
N PHE A 170 6.07 32.19 9.98
CA PHE A 170 6.18 31.94 8.54
C PHE A 170 7.57 32.25 7.98
N ASN A 171 8.53 32.68 8.80
CA ASN A 171 9.85 33.06 8.31
C ASN A 171 10.63 31.84 7.80
N ASN A 172 11.29 31.99 6.65
CA ASN A 172 12.01 30.92 5.96
C ASN A 172 11.18 29.65 5.67
N LYS A 173 9.85 29.78 5.58
CA LYS A 173 8.95 28.67 5.19
C LYS A 173 8.67 28.69 3.69
N THR A 174 8.51 27.51 3.11
CA THR A 174 8.06 27.37 1.72
C THR A 174 6.55 27.22 1.70
N ILE A 175 5.87 28.31 1.31
CA ILE A 175 4.41 28.39 1.26
C ILE A 175 3.94 28.24 -0.20
N THR A 176 2.94 27.40 -0.40
CA THR A 176 2.24 27.19 -1.68
C THR A 176 0.74 27.17 -1.48
N GLY A 177 -0.06 27.84 -2.32
CA GLY A 177 -1.53 27.80 -2.23
C GLY A 177 -2.25 28.78 -3.17
N THR A 178 -3.53 29.00 -2.86
CA THR A 178 -4.42 29.97 -3.53
C THR A 178 -5.02 30.97 -2.56
N LEU A 179 -5.33 32.16 -3.07
CA LEU A 179 -6.07 33.19 -2.36
C LEU A 179 -7.56 32.88 -2.26
N ASN A 180 -8.15 32.36 -3.33
CA ASN A 180 -9.57 32.07 -3.42
C ASN A 180 -9.81 30.73 -4.10
N ILE A 181 -10.16 29.72 -3.30
CA ILE A 181 -10.51 28.38 -3.79
C ILE A 181 -11.75 28.39 -4.70
N LEU A 182 -12.65 29.38 -4.56
CA LEU A 182 -13.88 29.47 -5.34
C LEU A 182 -13.64 30.01 -6.75
N GLU A 183 -12.60 30.83 -6.94
CA GLU A 183 -12.25 31.38 -8.26
C GLU A 183 -11.41 30.40 -9.08
N SER A 184 -10.59 29.57 -8.42
CA SER A 184 -9.74 28.58 -9.08
C SER A 184 -10.46 27.26 -9.24
N TRP A 185 -11.08 27.04 -10.41
CA TRP A 185 -11.83 25.81 -10.69
C TRP A 185 -10.96 24.54 -10.57
N GLN A 186 -9.66 24.63 -10.86
CA GLN A 186 -8.72 23.51 -10.75
C GLN A 186 -8.51 23.09 -9.29
N GLU A 187 -8.42 24.06 -8.39
CA GLU A 187 -8.31 23.78 -6.96
C GLU A 187 -9.63 23.29 -6.38
N MET A 188 -10.74 23.92 -6.77
CA MET A 188 -12.08 23.46 -6.40
C MET A 188 -12.30 22.01 -6.82
N PHE A 189 -11.95 21.66 -8.06
CA PHE A 189 -12.02 20.28 -8.54
C PHE A 189 -11.18 19.32 -7.68
N THR A 190 -9.95 19.72 -7.34
CA THR A 190 -9.06 18.93 -6.47
C THR A 190 -9.66 18.74 -5.08
N ILE A 191 -10.18 19.80 -4.46
CA ILE A 191 -10.83 19.73 -3.14
C ILE A 191 -12.04 18.81 -3.20
N LEU A 192 -12.92 18.98 -4.18
CA LEU A 192 -14.13 18.18 -4.32
C LEU A 192 -13.79 16.70 -4.58
N HIS A 193 -12.82 16.41 -5.46
CA HIS A 193 -12.41 15.04 -5.75
C HIS A 193 -11.71 14.35 -4.57
N MET A 194 -11.04 15.11 -3.70
CA MET A 194 -10.37 14.56 -2.50
C MET A 194 -11.31 14.42 -1.30
N THR A 195 -12.47 15.08 -1.31
CA THR A 195 -13.40 15.09 -0.16
C THR A 195 -14.69 14.35 -0.45
N LEU A 196 -15.40 14.70 -1.52
CA LEU A 196 -16.73 14.16 -1.82
C LEU A 196 -16.75 12.64 -2.02
N PRO A 197 -15.79 12.00 -2.73
CA PRO A 197 -15.81 10.56 -2.93
C PRO A 197 -15.56 9.74 -1.67
N VAL A 198 -14.94 10.29 -0.63
CA VAL A 198 -14.53 9.52 0.57
C VAL A 198 -15.72 8.83 1.22
N THR A 199 -16.81 9.56 1.46
CA THR A 199 -18.00 9.00 2.13
C THR A 199 -18.74 7.97 1.24
N PRO A 200 -19.11 8.27 -0.02
CA PRO A 200 -19.74 7.30 -0.91
C PRO A 200 -18.89 6.05 -1.15
N VAL A 201 -17.58 6.20 -1.37
CA VAL A 201 -16.66 5.07 -1.55
C VAL A 201 -16.61 4.23 -0.28
N TYR A 202 -16.55 4.86 0.89
CA TYR A 202 -16.53 4.11 2.14
C TYR A 202 -17.85 3.33 2.36
N CYS A 203 -19.00 3.96 2.14
CA CYS A 203 -20.30 3.30 2.17
C CYS A 203 -20.36 2.11 1.19
N ALA A 204 -19.88 2.28 -0.04
CA ALA A 204 -19.82 1.23 -1.04
C ALA A 204 -18.93 0.06 -0.58
N ILE A 205 -17.75 0.33 0.00
CA ILE A 205 -16.86 -0.69 0.56
C ILE A 205 -17.55 -1.47 1.68
N LEU A 206 -18.27 -0.80 2.59
CA LEU A 206 -19.01 -1.46 3.67
C LEU A 206 -20.15 -2.35 3.15
N ILE A 207 -20.89 -1.88 2.14
CA ILE A 207 -21.95 -2.65 1.47
C ILE A 207 -21.36 -3.88 0.77
N LEU A 208 -20.30 -3.70 -0.02
CA LEU A 208 -19.60 -4.79 -0.71
C LEU A 208 -19.04 -5.79 0.29
N ARG A 209 -18.44 -5.33 1.39
CA ARG A 209 -18.00 -6.20 2.48
C ARG A 209 -19.16 -7.02 3.03
N LYS A 210 -20.28 -6.39 3.39
CA LYS A 210 -21.45 -7.08 3.94
C LYS A 210 -21.97 -8.16 2.97
N LYS A 211 -22.02 -7.84 1.68
CA LYS A 211 -22.41 -8.78 0.63
C LYS A 211 -21.42 -9.94 0.52
N ILE A 212 -20.11 -9.67 0.40
CA ILE A 212 -19.07 -10.70 0.33
C ILE A 212 -19.16 -11.64 1.53
N ILE A 213 -19.27 -11.12 2.75
CA ILE A 213 -19.35 -11.93 3.97
C ILE A 213 -20.59 -12.82 3.97
N ARG A 214 -21.75 -12.28 3.55
CA ARG A 214 -23.00 -13.04 3.50
C ARG A 214 -22.91 -14.21 2.52
N GLU A 215 -22.39 -13.96 1.33
CA GLU A 215 -22.21 -15.01 0.30
C GLU A 215 -21.17 -16.05 0.73
N LEU A 216 -20.10 -15.61 1.37
CA LEU A 216 -19.13 -16.53 1.93
C LEU A 216 -19.79 -17.42 3.01
N ALA A 217 -20.55 -16.83 3.93
CA ALA A 217 -21.24 -17.56 4.98
C ALA A 217 -22.28 -18.55 4.44
N SER A 218 -23.02 -18.21 3.38
CA SER A 218 -24.00 -19.11 2.75
C SER A 218 -23.32 -20.36 2.18
N VAL A 219 -22.19 -20.18 1.48
CA VAL A 219 -21.41 -21.30 0.94
C VAL A 219 -20.80 -22.16 2.05
N ALA A 220 -20.33 -21.55 3.15
CA ALA A 220 -19.78 -22.28 4.29
C ALA A 220 -20.81 -23.13 5.07
N GLY A 221 -22.08 -22.74 5.04
CA GLY A 221 -23.18 -23.48 5.66
C GLY A 221 -23.64 -24.71 4.86
N THR A 222 -23.28 -24.79 3.57
CA THR A 222 -23.48 -26.02 2.80
C THR A 222 -22.46 -27.06 3.26
N ALA A 223 -22.92 -28.24 3.68
CA ALA A 223 -22.17 -29.28 4.41
C ALA A 223 -20.96 -29.91 3.67
N LYS A 224 -20.42 -29.28 2.62
CA LYS A 224 -19.35 -29.80 1.75
C LYS A 224 -17.99 -29.10 1.90
N MET A 225 -17.78 -28.19 2.84
CA MET A 225 -16.46 -27.55 3.01
C MET A 225 -15.51 -28.34 3.92
N SER A 226 -14.31 -28.65 3.41
CA SER A 226 -13.22 -29.21 4.21
C SER A 226 -12.74 -28.24 5.30
N ARG A 227 -12.11 -28.77 6.37
CA ARG A 227 -11.51 -27.94 7.45
C ARG A 227 -10.50 -26.93 6.91
N ALA A 228 -9.68 -27.32 5.93
CA ALA A 228 -8.71 -26.44 5.28
C ALA A 228 -9.39 -25.28 4.55
N THR A 229 -10.50 -25.56 3.86
CA THR A 229 -11.30 -24.54 3.16
C THR A 229 -11.94 -23.55 4.15
N LYS A 230 -12.44 -24.05 5.30
CA LYS A 230 -13.01 -23.23 6.38
C LYS A 230 -11.99 -22.28 7.02
N THR A 231 -10.74 -22.73 7.23
CA THR A 231 -9.68 -21.87 7.76
C THR A 231 -9.26 -20.79 6.76
N MET A 232 -9.13 -21.13 5.47
CA MET A 232 -8.85 -20.14 4.42
C MET A 232 -9.96 -19.10 4.33
N HIS A 233 -11.21 -19.53 4.47
CA HIS A 233 -12.39 -18.69 4.49
C HIS A 233 -12.34 -17.64 5.62
N GLN A 234 -12.06 -18.06 6.86
CA GLN A 234 -11.93 -17.15 8.00
C GLN A 234 -10.80 -16.13 7.84
N GLN A 235 -9.66 -16.56 7.28
CA GLN A 235 -8.53 -15.67 7.01
C GLN A 235 -8.91 -14.58 5.99
N LEU A 236 -9.62 -14.95 4.93
CA LEU A 236 -10.09 -14.00 3.91
C LEU A 236 -11.08 -12.98 4.50
N LEU A 237 -12.03 -13.43 5.34
CA LEU A 237 -13.00 -12.55 6.01
C LEU A 237 -12.33 -11.54 6.96
N ARG A 238 -11.28 -11.97 7.67
CA ARG A 238 -10.52 -11.11 8.58
C ARG A 238 -9.72 -10.05 7.82
N ALA A 239 -9.07 -10.42 6.72
CA ALA A 239 -8.37 -9.50 5.83
C ALA A 239 -9.30 -8.42 5.26
N LEU A 240 -10.47 -8.85 4.74
CA LEU A 240 -11.52 -7.97 4.23
C LEU A 240 -12.01 -6.98 5.28
N SER A 241 -12.12 -7.42 6.53
CA SER A 241 -12.57 -6.55 7.63
C SER A 241 -11.54 -5.47 7.95
N LEU A 242 -10.25 -5.82 8.01
CA LEU A 242 -9.20 -4.83 8.22
C LEU A 242 -9.09 -3.83 7.07
N GLN A 243 -9.20 -4.31 5.82
CA GLN A 243 -9.15 -3.40 4.66
C GLN A 243 -10.36 -2.49 4.56
N ALA A 244 -11.53 -2.93 5.02
CA ALA A 244 -12.72 -2.09 5.07
C ALA A 244 -12.63 -1.01 6.15
N CYS A 245 -11.69 -1.09 7.10
CA CYS A 245 -11.43 -0.02 8.05
C CYS A 245 -10.48 1.05 7.49
N LEU A 246 -9.71 0.78 6.43
CA LEU A 246 -8.75 1.75 5.87
C LEU A 246 -9.39 3.09 5.48
N PRO A 247 -10.60 3.14 4.88
CA PRO A 247 -11.25 4.41 4.54
C PRO A 247 -11.58 5.29 5.75
N LEU A 248 -11.62 4.76 6.98
CA LEU A 248 -11.80 5.56 8.19
C LEU A 248 -10.71 6.64 8.30
N PHE A 249 -9.48 6.32 7.93
CA PHE A 249 -8.37 7.27 7.97
C PHE A 249 -8.56 8.41 6.96
N PHE A 250 -9.10 8.12 5.78
CA PHE A 250 -9.51 9.16 4.83
C PHE A 250 -10.66 10.01 5.38
N SER A 251 -11.64 9.40 6.08
CA SER A 251 -12.72 10.15 6.72
C SER A 251 -12.21 11.10 7.82
N ILE A 252 -11.23 10.67 8.63
CA ILE A 252 -10.58 11.53 9.63
C ILE A 252 -9.87 12.70 8.96
N SER A 253 -9.13 12.45 7.87
CA SER A 253 -8.48 13.49 7.05
C SER A 253 -9.49 14.52 6.55
N VAL A 254 -10.60 14.09 5.95
CA VAL A 254 -11.65 14.99 5.43
C VAL A 254 -12.34 15.75 6.55
N ALA A 255 -12.63 15.11 7.68
CA ALA A 255 -13.23 15.78 8.83
C ALA A 255 -12.29 16.86 9.40
N SER A 256 -11.00 16.56 9.54
CA SER A 256 -9.97 17.50 9.98
C SER A 256 -9.90 18.72 9.06
N TYR A 257 -9.82 18.48 7.75
CA TYR A 257 -9.86 19.54 6.74
C TYR A 257 -11.13 20.38 6.83
N THR A 258 -12.31 19.74 6.89
CA THR A 258 -13.61 20.44 6.92
C THR A 258 -13.76 21.32 8.16
N ILE A 259 -13.34 20.84 9.32
CA ILE A 259 -13.38 21.60 10.59
C ILE A 259 -12.52 22.87 10.48
N GLY A 260 -11.30 22.76 9.93
CA GLY A 260 -10.41 23.91 9.72
C GLY A 260 -10.93 24.85 8.64
N GLN A 261 -11.41 24.30 7.52
CA GLN A 261 -11.92 25.07 6.36
C GLN A 261 -13.17 25.89 6.69
N LEU A 262 -14.08 25.36 7.52
CA LEU A 262 -15.26 26.08 8.02
C LEU A 262 -14.93 27.06 9.15
N GLY A 263 -13.68 27.08 9.63
CA GLY A 263 -13.25 27.96 10.72
C GLY A 263 -13.84 27.59 12.09
N ILE A 264 -14.32 26.35 12.26
CA ILE A 264 -14.89 25.86 13.54
C ILE A 264 -13.79 25.76 14.60
N TYR A 265 -12.64 25.20 14.22
CA TYR A 265 -11.48 25.06 15.08
C TYR A 265 -10.21 25.11 14.24
N ASN A 266 -9.22 25.90 14.67
CA ASN A 266 -7.93 26.00 14.01
C ASN A 266 -6.83 25.72 15.04
N SER A 267 -5.99 24.73 14.75
CA SER A 267 -4.79 24.47 15.53
C SER A 267 -3.73 23.80 14.66
N PRO A 268 -2.43 23.97 14.97
CA PRO A 268 -1.38 23.28 14.23
C PRO A 268 -1.58 21.75 14.20
N ALA A 269 -2.10 21.18 15.29
CA ALA A 269 -2.37 19.74 15.35
C ALA A 269 -3.45 19.30 14.34
N LEU A 270 -4.52 20.07 14.18
CA LEU A 270 -5.57 19.80 13.19
C LEU A 270 -5.03 19.94 11.75
N GLU A 271 -4.21 20.95 11.51
CA GLU A 271 -3.57 21.21 10.21
C GLU A 271 -2.68 20.04 9.75
N TYR A 272 -1.92 19.45 10.68
CA TYR A 272 -1.12 18.24 10.43
C TYR A 272 -1.96 16.96 10.33
N LEU A 273 -3.00 16.84 11.17
CA LEU A 273 -3.86 15.66 11.22
C LEU A 273 -4.50 15.31 9.87
N THR A 274 -4.79 16.34 9.05
CA THR A 274 -5.34 16.18 7.69
C THR A 274 -4.56 15.15 6.89
N PHE A 275 -3.25 15.33 6.70
CA PHE A 275 -2.45 14.34 5.95
C PHE A 275 -1.93 13.20 6.81
N SER A 276 -1.58 13.47 8.08
CA SER A 276 -1.01 12.47 8.99
C SER A 276 -1.93 11.25 9.20
N SER A 277 -3.25 11.48 9.26
CA SER A 277 -4.22 10.39 9.42
C SER A 277 -4.29 9.50 8.17
N ALA A 278 -4.37 10.09 6.97
CA ALA A 278 -4.44 9.36 5.71
C ALA A 278 -3.18 8.50 5.43
N LEU A 279 -2.00 8.90 5.92
CA LEU A 279 -0.74 8.14 5.77
C LEU A 279 -0.74 6.76 6.44
N LEU A 280 -1.68 6.50 7.37
CA LEU A 280 -1.83 5.16 7.92
C LEU A 280 -2.32 4.15 6.88
N VAL A 281 -3.02 4.61 5.83
CA VAL A 281 -3.46 3.73 4.73
C VAL A 281 -2.26 3.07 4.04
N PRO A 282 -1.33 3.81 3.40
CA PRO A 282 -0.20 3.19 2.69
C PRO A 282 0.77 2.43 3.60
N ALA A 283 0.77 2.67 4.92
CA ALA A 283 1.58 1.88 5.87
C ALA A 283 0.92 0.55 6.26
N ILE A 284 -0.39 0.53 6.49
CA ILE A 284 -1.12 -0.66 6.96
C ILE A 284 -1.53 -1.57 5.80
N SER A 285 -1.87 -0.99 4.65
CA SER A 285 -2.38 -1.74 3.51
C SER A 285 -1.43 -2.84 2.98
N PRO A 286 -0.10 -2.61 2.84
CA PRO A 286 0.79 -3.65 2.36
C PRO A 286 0.99 -4.75 3.40
N LEU A 287 0.98 -4.41 4.69
CA LEU A 287 1.05 -5.36 5.80
C LEU A 287 -0.12 -6.33 5.77
N ILE A 288 -1.34 -5.83 5.56
CA ILE A 288 -2.53 -6.68 5.44
C ILE A 288 -2.35 -7.63 4.24
N SER A 289 -1.93 -7.10 3.09
CA SER A 289 -1.74 -7.91 1.88
C SER A 289 -0.69 -9.01 2.07
N ILE A 290 0.46 -8.68 2.64
CA ILE A 290 1.55 -9.62 2.93
C ILE A 290 1.10 -10.71 3.91
N TYR A 291 0.41 -10.34 4.99
CA TYR A 291 0.03 -11.27 6.05
C TYR A 291 -1.08 -12.24 5.62
N PHE A 292 -2.09 -11.75 4.89
CA PHE A 292 -3.27 -12.55 4.55
C PHE A 292 -3.17 -13.27 3.20
N VAL A 293 -2.35 -12.79 2.26
CA VAL A 293 -2.14 -13.51 0.99
C VAL A 293 -1.14 -14.64 1.22
N ARG A 294 -1.66 -15.88 1.27
CA ARG A 294 -0.90 -17.08 1.67
C ARG A 294 0.44 -17.27 0.93
N PRO A 295 0.54 -17.12 -0.42
CA PRO A 295 1.84 -17.23 -1.11
C PRO A 295 2.89 -16.24 -0.64
N TYR A 296 2.47 -15.02 -0.30
CA TYR A 296 3.37 -13.94 0.15
C TYR A 296 3.90 -14.25 1.56
N ARG A 297 3.01 -14.52 2.52
CA ARG A 297 3.40 -14.93 3.88
C ARG A 297 4.29 -16.17 3.88
N SER A 298 3.95 -17.17 3.07
CA SER A 298 4.75 -18.41 2.99
C SER A 298 6.17 -18.14 2.49
N THR A 299 6.32 -17.22 1.53
CA THR A 299 7.65 -16.80 1.05
C THR A 299 8.47 -16.13 2.15
N ILE A 300 7.87 -15.24 2.95
CA ILE A 300 8.55 -14.61 4.09
C ILE A 300 8.99 -15.64 5.12
N ILE A 301 8.09 -16.57 5.49
CA ILE A 301 8.41 -17.63 6.45
C ILE A 301 9.58 -18.48 5.93
N LEU A 302 9.58 -18.83 4.65
CA LEU A 302 10.68 -19.57 4.04
C LEU A 302 12.00 -18.80 4.08
N TRP A 303 11.99 -17.50 3.79
CA TRP A 303 13.19 -16.66 3.92
C TRP A 303 13.68 -16.58 5.36
N TYR A 304 12.78 -16.41 6.32
CA TYR A 304 13.11 -16.38 7.73
C TYR A 304 13.71 -17.71 8.21
N CYS A 305 13.11 -18.85 7.84
CA CYS A 305 13.66 -20.17 8.15
C CYS A 305 15.05 -20.36 7.54
N ARG A 306 15.25 -20.00 6.26
CA ARG A 306 16.56 -20.08 5.60
C ARG A 306 17.60 -19.21 6.30
N PHE A 307 17.25 -17.99 6.66
CA PHE A 307 18.14 -17.08 7.40
C PHE A 307 18.55 -17.67 8.75
N LEU A 308 17.60 -18.24 9.51
CA LEU A 308 17.90 -18.92 10.77
C LEU A 308 18.81 -20.14 10.57
N THR A 309 18.56 -20.97 9.56
CA THR A 309 19.42 -22.13 9.25
C THR A 309 20.83 -21.69 8.90
N THR A 310 21.00 -20.67 8.03
CA THR A 310 22.33 -20.14 7.68
C THR A 310 23.04 -19.58 8.91
N LYS A 311 22.33 -18.87 9.79
CA LYS A 311 22.89 -18.35 11.04
C LYS A 311 23.33 -19.48 11.98
N MET A 312 22.53 -20.52 12.14
CA MET A 312 22.90 -21.70 12.95
C MET A 312 24.12 -22.44 12.36
N CYS A 313 24.15 -22.67 11.04
CA CYS A 313 25.30 -23.28 10.38
C CYS A 313 26.59 -22.44 10.50
N SER A 314 26.49 -21.10 10.58
CA SER A 314 27.66 -20.24 10.81
C SER A 314 28.19 -20.26 12.25
N ILE A 315 27.35 -20.63 13.23
CA ILE A 315 27.73 -20.73 14.65
C ILE A 315 28.33 -22.10 14.95
N VAL A 316 27.83 -23.16 14.31
CA VAL A 316 28.42 -24.50 14.39
C VAL A 316 29.61 -24.56 13.44
N LYS A 317 30.79 -24.08 13.88
CA LYS A 317 32.04 -24.40 13.18
C LYS A 317 32.23 -25.93 13.21
N PRO A 318 32.64 -26.57 12.09
CA PRO A 318 33.01 -27.98 12.13
C PRO A 318 34.11 -28.17 13.19
N PRO A 319 34.11 -29.28 13.94
CA PRO A 319 35.18 -29.53 14.91
C PRO A 319 36.51 -29.57 14.15
N THR A 320 37.39 -28.63 14.48
CA THR A 320 38.78 -28.61 14.01
C THR A 320 39.54 -29.72 14.73
N THR A 321 39.34 -30.97 14.32
CA THR A 321 40.27 -32.05 14.66
C THR A 321 40.80 -32.61 13.36
N VAL A 322 41.94 -32.06 12.95
CA VAL A 322 42.79 -32.53 11.87
C VAL A 322 43.13 -33.99 12.13
N THR A 323 42.57 -34.89 11.32
CA THR A 323 43.02 -36.29 11.27
C THR A 323 44.26 -36.34 10.39
N HIS A 324 45.43 -36.03 10.96
CA HIS A 324 46.66 -36.63 10.48
C HIS A 324 46.84 -37.92 11.28
N LEU A 325 46.80 -39.07 10.61
CA LEU A 325 47.76 -40.16 10.76
C LEU A 325 47.33 -41.36 9.88
N PHE A 326 48.17 -41.58 8.87
CA PHE A 326 48.44 -42.82 8.14
C PHE A 326 47.47 -43.35 7.07
N VAL A 327 47.82 -42.95 5.85
CA VAL A 327 48.00 -43.76 4.63
C VAL A 327 48.05 -45.27 4.87
N GLY A 328 47.22 -46.02 4.14
CA GLY A 328 47.36 -47.46 3.95
C GLY A 328 46.13 -48.12 3.33
N GLU A 329 46.28 -48.55 2.07
CA GLU A 329 45.55 -49.66 1.43
C GLU A 329 44.14 -49.45 0.83
N SER A 330 44.17 -49.20 -0.48
CA SER A 330 43.48 -49.93 -1.56
C SER A 330 42.01 -50.35 -1.42
N GLY A 331 41.15 -49.72 -2.23
CA GLY A 331 39.87 -50.28 -2.68
C GLY A 331 38.96 -49.22 -3.32
N PRO A 332 38.45 -49.40 -4.56
CA PRO A 332 37.69 -48.36 -5.23
C PRO A 332 36.27 -48.28 -4.66
N LYS A 333 36.02 -47.31 -3.77
CA LYS A 333 34.66 -46.98 -3.34
C LYS A 333 34.02 -46.08 -4.41
N LYS A 334 33.12 -46.68 -5.20
CA LYS A 334 32.19 -46.00 -6.11
C LYS A 334 31.48 -44.85 -5.39
N LEU A 335 31.68 -43.65 -5.92
CA LEU A 335 30.94 -42.44 -5.56
C LEU A 335 29.52 -42.57 -6.15
N LEU A 336 28.52 -42.87 -5.32
CA LEU A 336 27.11 -42.90 -5.71
C LEU A 336 26.62 -41.48 -6.02
N PHE A 337 26.83 -41.03 -7.26
CA PHE A 337 26.01 -40.01 -7.88
C PHE A 337 24.63 -40.63 -8.19
N TRP A 338 23.61 -40.25 -7.43
CA TRP A 338 22.22 -40.56 -7.76
C TRP A 338 21.84 -39.81 -9.03
N ASN A 339 21.75 -40.56 -10.14
CA ASN A 339 21.40 -40.05 -11.46
C ASN A 339 19.91 -40.33 -11.73
N GLU A 340 19.13 -39.30 -12.06
CA GLU A 340 17.66 -39.33 -12.25
C GLU A 340 17.14 -40.28 -13.35
N THR A 341 18.03 -40.98 -14.06
CA THR A 341 17.69 -41.89 -15.15
C THR A 341 17.18 -43.26 -14.68
N GLU A 342 17.47 -43.68 -13.45
CA GLU A 342 17.11 -45.03 -12.95
C GLU A 342 15.66 -45.14 -12.44
N TYR A 343 15.02 -44.00 -12.14
CA TYR A 343 13.60 -43.97 -11.72
C TYR A 343 12.63 -44.20 -12.89
N GLN A 344 13.03 -43.89 -14.13
CA GLN A 344 12.17 -44.08 -15.31
C GLN A 344 12.20 -45.51 -15.87
N SER A 345 13.27 -46.29 -15.65
CA SER A 345 13.34 -47.69 -16.10
C SER A 345 12.57 -48.65 -15.19
N VAL A 346 12.45 -48.34 -13.90
CA VAL A 346 11.68 -49.16 -12.94
C VAL A 346 10.17 -48.92 -13.08
N ALA A 347 9.74 -47.68 -13.36
CA ALA A 347 8.33 -47.35 -13.58
C ALA A 347 7.75 -47.95 -14.88
N ARG A 348 8.57 -48.17 -15.92
CA ARG A 348 8.12 -48.86 -17.14
C ARG A 348 7.95 -50.38 -16.96
N LYS A 349 8.74 -51.02 -16.10
CA LYS A 349 8.62 -52.47 -15.82
C LYS A 349 7.44 -52.81 -14.92
N SER A 350 7.03 -51.93 -14.00
CA SER A 350 5.86 -52.18 -13.15
C SER A 350 4.53 -52.05 -13.92
N HIS A 351 4.48 -51.27 -15.00
CA HIS A 351 3.26 -51.12 -15.80
C HIS A 351 3.04 -52.29 -16.78
N SER A 352 4.09 -53.00 -17.19
CA SER A 352 3.98 -54.20 -18.04
C SER A 352 3.61 -55.48 -17.27
N GLN A 353 3.74 -55.52 -15.94
CA GLN A 353 3.41 -56.70 -15.13
C GLN A 353 1.97 -56.69 -14.57
N GLN A 354 1.26 -55.56 -14.63
CA GLN A 354 -0.15 -55.48 -14.18
C GLN A 354 -1.18 -55.75 -15.28
N LEU A 355 -0.78 -55.95 -16.54
CA LEU A 355 -1.69 -56.24 -17.67
C LEU A 355 -1.83 -57.75 -18.00
N HIS A 356 -1.23 -58.64 -17.21
CA HIS A 356 -1.31 -60.10 -17.41
C HIS A 356 -1.97 -60.89 -16.28
N HIS A 357 -2.57 -60.22 -15.29
CA HIS A 357 -3.45 -60.86 -14.32
C HIS A 357 -4.63 -59.91 -14.03
N TYR A 358 -5.61 -59.91 -14.93
CA TYR A 358 -7.05 -60.01 -14.65
C TYR A 358 -7.84 -59.91 -15.96
#